data_AF-A0A942LYI1-F1
#
_entry.id   AF-A0A942LYI1-F1
#
_cell.length_a   1.000
_cell.length_b   1.000
_cell.length_c   1.000
_cell.angle_alpha   90.00
_cell.angle_beta   90.00
_cell.angle_gamma   90.00
#
_symmetry.space_group_name_H-M   'P 1'
#
loop_
_entity.id
_entity.type
_entity.pdbx_description
1 polymer ?
#
loop_
_entity_poly.entity_id
_entity_poly.type
_entity_poly.pdbx_seq_one_letter_code
_entity_poly.pdbx_strand_id
1 'polypeptide(L)'
;MELEAYFQAIDPAKIKNKTKSHPLLLGEVIDSYIVDEGFPSLDNKQIAIIGIPEDRNAPENQGCGLSPDYVRKYLYQLFQGPNKIHIADLGNIKPGHTPEDTYYAVKTVVADLIEKGIVPVLIGGSQDLTYANYLAYESLGQIINIVSVDSCFDIGLNEPGINHKSYLSDIIKHKPNFLFNYTNIGYQTYFIDQDAIELMNKMFFDVYRLGLVRSNLEEVEPIVRNADMFSFDVSSIRQSDAPGNSFASPNGFYGEEACQIVRYAGLSDKLSSIGFYEHNPAFDNGEQTAHLIAQMIWYFIDGFAHRKNDFPDRERKDTGAYIKYVVSIKEFTNEIVFYKSKVSDRWWMEVPCPSGMQIKYDRQFLVPCSYKDYQAACQEEIPERWWQVYQKFL
;
A
#
# COMPACT_ATOMS: atom_id res chain seq x y z
N MET A 1 -19.39 -16.77 2.58
CA MET A 1 -18.51 -17.94 2.42
C MET A 1 -17.67 -18.04 3.68
N GLU A 2 -17.39 -19.23 4.21
CA GLU A 2 -16.51 -19.33 5.39
C GLU A 2 -15.06 -19.08 4.96
N LEU A 3 -14.49 -17.93 5.37
CA LEU A 3 -13.13 -17.53 5.01
C LEU A 3 -12.09 -18.58 5.40
N GLU A 4 -12.30 -19.26 6.54
CA GLU A 4 -11.42 -20.31 7.07
C GLU A 4 -11.00 -21.36 6.04
N ALA A 5 -11.88 -21.69 5.08
CA ALA A 5 -11.59 -22.65 4.03
C ALA A 5 -10.33 -22.30 3.21
N TYR A 6 -10.05 -21.01 3.03
CA TYR A 6 -8.90 -20.51 2.27
C TYR A 6 -7.58 -20.56 3.06
N PHE A 7 -7.62 -20.77 4.37
CA PHE A 7 -6.47 -20.57 5.24
C PHE A 7 -5.92 -21.88 5.83
N GLN A 8 -4.60 -21.88 6.00
CA GLN A 8 -3.86 -22.82 6.84
C GLN A 8 -3.41 -22.10 8.11
N ALA A 9 -3.60 -22.77 9.25
CA ALA A 9 -3.16 -22.30 10.54
C ALA A 9 -1.63 -22.12 10.59
N ILE A 10 -1.22 -21.13 11.37
CA ILE A 10 0.17 -20.81 11.66
C ILE A 10 0.76 -21.90 12.55
N ASP A 11 2.01 -22.28 12.30
CA ASP A 11 2.76 -23.18 13.18
C ASP A 11 3.47 -22.37 14.29
N PRO A 12 2.99 -22.41 15.55
CA PRO A 12 3.59 -21.64 16.63
C PRO A 12 5.04 -22.04 16.90
N ALA A 13 5.44 -23.28 16.58
CA ALA A 13 6.80 -23.75 16.82
C ALA A 13 7.84 -23.05 15.92
N LYS A 14 7.40 -22.53 14.76
CA LYS A 14 8.27 -21.77 13.83
C LYS A 14 8.42 -20.30 14.21
N ILE A 15 7.50 -19.77 15.01
CA ILE A 15 7.33 -18.32 15.17
C ILE A 15 7.55 -17.86 16.61
N LYS A 16 7.13 -18.65 17.61
CA LYS A 16 7.29 -18.27 19.02
C LYS A 16 8.74 -18.34 19.45
N ASN A 17 9.30 -17.21 19.86
CA ASN A 17 10.60 -17.17 20.51
C ASN A 17 10.47 -17.61 21.98
N LYS A 18 11.03 -18.79 22.30
CA LYS A 18 10.96 -19.39 23.65
C LYS A 18 11.65 -18.57 24.74
N THR A 19 12.45 -17.56 24.38
CA THR A 19 13.28 -16.80 25.34
C THR A 19 12.66 -15.48 25.79
N LYS A 20 11.64 -14.98 25.09
CA LYS A 20 11.00 -13.68 25.37
C LYS A 20 9.49 -13.87 25.52
N SER A 21 8.98 -13.69 26.74
CA SER A 21 7.55 -13.78 27.05
C SER A 21 7.13 -12.53 27.82
N HIS A 22 6.14 -11.80 27.29
CA HIS A 22 5.53 -10.64 27.93
C HIS A 22 4.13 -10.40 27.33
N PRO A 23 3.09 -10.11 28.14
CA PRO A 23 1.70 -10.01 27.68
C PRO A 23 1.40 -8.82 26.75
N LEU A 24 2.41 -8.02 26.39
CA LEU A 24 2.28 -6.86 25.50
C LEU A 24 3.07 -7.06 24.20
N LEU A 25 3.66 -8.23 23.99
CA LEU A 25 4.24 -8.58 22.70
C LEU A 25 3.10 -8.79 21.70
N LEU A 26 3.31 -8.39 20.46
CA LEU A 26 2.32 -8.52 19.40
C LEU A 26 1.82 -9.96 19.25
N GLY A 27 2.71 -10.95 19.37
CA GLY A 27 2.33 -12.36 19.30
C GLY A 27 1.45 -12.88 20.45
N GLU A 28 1.28 -12.10 21.53
CA GLU A 28 0.40 -12.43 22.66
C GLU A 28 -0.92 -11.62 22.62
N VAL A 29 -1.00 -10.57 21.81
CA VAL A 29 -2.18 -9.68 21.73
C VAL A 29 -2.93 -9.77 20.40
N ILE A 30 -2.30 -10.34 19.37
CA ILE A 30 -2.94 -10.64 18.09
C ILE A 30 -3.70 -11.96 18.25
N ASP A 31 -4.96 -11.99 17.83
CA ASP A 31 -5.74 -13.24 17.79
C ASP A 31 -5.32 -14.00 16.53
N SER A 32 -4.49 -15.02 16.69
CA SER A 32 -3.85 -15.74 15.58
C SER A 32 -4.55 -17.07 15.28
N TYR A 33 -4.73 -17.40 14.01
CA TYR A 33 -5.16 -18.73 13.59
C TYR A 33 -4.05 -19.75 13.84
N ILE A 34 -4.15 -20.47 14.96
CA ILE A 34 -3.30 -21.62 15.28
C ILE A 34 -4.16 -22.86 15.47
N VAL A 35 -3.62 -24.05 15.18
CA VAL A 35 -4.38 -25.31 15.15
C VAL A 35 -5.15 -25.56 16.46
N ASP A 36 -4.55 -25.22 17.59
CA ASP A 36 -5.13 -25.48 18.91
C ASP A 36 -6.21 -24.47 19.33
N GLU A 37 -6.24 -23.27 18.73
CA GLU A 37 -7.17 -22.17 19.08
C GLU A 37 -8.27 -21.97 18.01
N GLY A 38 -8.07 -22.46 16.79
CA GLY A 38 -9.01 -22.34 15.69
C GLY A 38 -8.96 -21.00 14.97
N PHE A 39 -9.83 -20.81 13.97
CA PHE A 39 -9.88 -19.59 13.18
C PHE A 39 -10.40 -18.41 14.03
N PRO A 40 -9.70 -17.25 14.06
CA PRO A 40 -10.06 -16.14 14.94
C PRO A 40 -11.37 -15.47 14.49
N SER A 41 -12.13 -14.95 15.46
CA SER A 41 -13.28 -14.09 15.15
C SER A 41 -12.81 -12.77 14.53
N LEU A 42 -13.54 -12.32 13.51
CA LEU A 42 -13.33 -11.03 12.86
C LEU A 42 -14.14 -9.89 13.51
N ASP A 43 -14.95 -10.18 14.52
CA ASP A 43 -15.76 -9.18 15.19
C ASP A 43 -14.89 -8.12 15.87
N ASN A 44 -15.17 -6.84 15.59
CA ASN A 44 -14.43 -5.69 16.10
C ASN A 44 -12.93 -5.67 15.75
N LYS A 45 -12.50 -6.46 14.76
CA LYS A 45 -11.15 -6.36 14.22
C LYS A 45 -11.02 -5.14 13.32
N GLN A 46 -9.84 -4.54 13.33
CA GLN A 46 -9.51 -3.36 12.54
C GLN A 46 -8.47 -3.67 11.47
N ILE A 47 -7.58 -4.64 11.76
CA ILE A 47 -6.53 -5.10 10.87
C ILE A 47 -6.55 -6.63 10.83
N ALA A 48 -6.33 -7.20 9.65
CA ALA A 48 -6.11 -8.62 9.46
C ALA A 48 -4.76 -8.86 8.79
N ILE A 49 -3.89 -9.67 9.41
CA ILE A 49 -2.63 -10.12 8.82
C ILE A 49 -2.89 -11.38 8.00
N ILE A 50 -2.34 -11.42 6.79
CA ILE A 50 -2.52 -12.52 5.83
C ILE A 50 -1.16 -12.84 5.24
N GLY A 51 -0.73 -14.10 5.37
CA GLY A 51 0.44 -14.59 4.65
C GLY A 51 0.01 -15.21 3.32
N ILE A 52 0.74 -14.93 2.25
CA ILE A 52 0.46 -15.47 0.92
C ILE A 52 1.72 -16.18 0.40
N PRO A 53 1.87 -17.50 0.65
CA PRO A 53 3.03 -18.27 0.24
C PRO A 53 2.95 -18.65 -1.25
N GLU A 54 3.02 -17.64 -2.11
CA GLU A 54 2.98 -17.76 -3.58
C GLU A 54 4.18 -17.05 -4.18
N ASP A 55 4.93 -17.76 -5.01
CA ASP A 55 6.12 -17.27 -5.71
C ASP A 55 6.30 -17.91 -7.10
N ARG A 56 5.31 -18.67 -7.58
CA ARG A 56 5.41 -19.39 -8.87
C ARG A 56 5.59 -18.45 -10.06
N ASN A 57 5.15 -17.20 -9.92
CA ASN A 57 5.26 -16.14 -10.90
C ASN A 57 6.45 -15.18 -10.64
N ALA A 58 7.40 -15.58 -9.79
CA ALA A 58 8.72 -14.95 -9.63
C ALA A 58 9.86 -15.95 -9.87
N PRO A 59 10.10 -16.38 -11.12
CA PRO A 59 11.12 -17.39 -11.44
C PRO A 59 12.53 -16.96 -11.04
N GLU A 60 12.81 -15.66 -11.00
CA GLU A 60 14.11 -15.11 -10.61
C GLU A 60 14.22 -14.84 -9.09
N ASN A 61 13.13 -14.99 -8.33
CA ASN A 61 13.09 -14.81 -6.88
C ASN A 61 12.38 -15.96 -6.14
N GLN A 62 12.52 -17.19 -6.66
CA GLN A 62 11.96 -18.39 -6.06
C GLN A 62 12.41 -18.56 -4.60
N GLY A 63 11.47 -18.93 -3.72
CA GLY A 63 11.67 -18.99 -2.28
C GLY A 63 11.06 -17.81 -1.53
N CYS A 64 10.67 -16.73 -2.22
CA CYS A 64 9.99 -15.61 -1.58
C CYS A 64 8.65 -15.99 -0.95
N GLY A 65 8.01 -17.08 -1.40
CA GLY A 65 6.79 -17.62 -0.76
C GLY A 65 6.99 -18.05 0.71
N LEU A 66 8.23 -18.22 1.18
CA LEU A 66 8.53 -18.51 2.58
C LEU A 66 8.50 -17.26 3.48
N SER A 67 8.45 -16.05 2.90
CA SER A 67 8.46 -14.77 3.60
C SER A 67 7.52 -14.66 4.80
N PRO A 68 6.24 -15.08 4.73
CA PRO A 68 5.25 -14.77 5.77
C PRO A 68 5.66 -15.20 7.18
N ASP A 69 6.14 -16.43 7.33
CA ASP A 69 6.49 -16.98 8.64
C ASP A 69 7.78 -16.36 9.19
N TYR A 70 8.73 -16.00 8.32
CA TYR A 70 9.96 -15.29 8.70
C TYR A 70 9.66 -13.88 9.21
N VAL A 71 8.76 -13.15 8.55
CA VAL A 71 8.34 -11.82 9.02
C VAL A 71 7.60 -11.93 10.35
N ARG A 72 6.65 -12.87 10.47
CA ARG A 72 5.90 -13.10 11.72
C ARG A 72 6.82 -13.40 12.90
N LYS A 73 7.88 -14.19 12.69
CA LYS A 73 8.87 -14.52 13.73
C LYS A 73 9.40 -13.26 14.41
N TYR A 74 9.68 -12.19 13.67
CA TYR A 74 10.13 -10.91 14.24
C TYR A 74 8.97 -10.05 14.73
N LEU A 75 7.89 -9.95 13.95
CA LEU A 75 6.74 -9.11 14.27
C LEU A 75 6.16 -9.46 15.64
N TYR A 76 6.00 -10.75 15.93
CA TYR A 76 5.39 -11.24 17.17
C TYR A 76 6.24 -10.92 18.42
N GLN A 77 7.52 -10.59 18.24
CA GLN A 77 8.44 -10.23 19.32
C GLN A 77 8.50 -8.72 19.59
N LEU A 78 7.83 -7.90 18.78
CA LEU A 78 7.73 -6.46 18.99
C LEU A 78 6.65 -6.18 20.04
N PHE A 79 6.85 -5.14 20.84
CA PHE A 79 5.82 -4.69 21.78
C PHE A 79 4.74 -3.92 21.02
N GLN A 80 3.48 -4.10 21.41
CA GLN A 80 2.42 -3.22 20.90
C GLN A 80 2.70 -1.76 21.26
N GLY A 81 2.23 -0.84 20.42
CA GLY A 81 2.28 0.59 20.69
C GLY A 81 1.37 1.02 21.85
N PRO A 82 1.38 2.32 22.21
CA PRO A 82 0.59 2.83 23.33
C PRO A 82 -0.93 2.75 23.08
N ASN A 83 -1.35 2.82 21.81
CA ASN A 83 -2.75 2.75 21.41
C ASN A 83 -3.10 1.32 21.02
N LYS A 84 -4.10 0.74 21.69
CA LYS A 84 -4.54 -0.63 21.44
C LYS A 84 -5.29 -0.72 20.11
N ILE A 85 -4.85 -1.61 19.23
CA ILE A 85 -5.52 -1.95 17.96
C ILE A 85 -5.90 -3.42 17.99
N HIS A 86 -7.13 -3.72 17.56
CA HIS A 86 -7.63 -5.09 17.50
C HIS A 86 -7.23 -5.75 16.18
N ILE A 87 -6.29 -6.68 16.26
CA ILE A 87 -5.70 -7.36 15.11
C ILE A 87 -6.06 -8.84 15.15
N ALA A 88 -6.32 -9.42 13.98
CA ALA A 88 -6.36 -10.86 13.79
C ALA A 88 -5.26 -11.27 12.80
N ASP A 89 -4.61 -12.42 13.02
CA ASP A 89 -3.76 -13.05 12.01
C ASP A 89 -4.47 -14.29 11.48
N LEU A 90 -4.88 -14.23 10.22
CA LEU A 90 -5.70 -15.28 9.62
C LEU A 90 -4.87 -16.47 9.16
N GLY A 91 -3.54 -16.41 9.32
CA GLY A 91 -2.62 -17.43 8.87
C GLY A 91 -2.24 -17.29 7.42
N ASN A 92 -1.96 -18.40 6.77
CA ASN A 92 -1.45 -18.44 5.40
C ASN A 92 -2.56 -18.86 4.44
N ILE A 93 -2.74 -18.15 3.33
CA ILE A 93 -3.58 -18.62 2.22
C ILE A 93 -3.01 -19.95 1.74
N LYS A 94 -3.87 -20.96 1.57
CA LYS A 94 -3.52 -22.24 0.95
C LYS A 94 -3.23 -21.99 -0.53
N PRO A 95 -2.01 -22.24 -1.03
CA PRO A 95 -1.74 -22.14 -2.45
C PRO A 95 -2.66 -23.05 -3.24
N GLY A 96 -3.28 -22.52 -4.29
CA GLY A 96 -4.13 -23.30 -5.18
C GLY A 96 -3.33 -24.16 -6.15
N HIS A 97 -4.02 -24.96 -6.97
CA HIS A 97 -3.36 -25.82 -7.95
C HIS A 97 -2.58 -25.00 -8.98
N THR A 98 -3.11 -23.85 -9.38
CA THR A 98 -2.41 -22.83 -10.19
C THR A 98 -2.26 -21.51 -9.43
N PRO A 99 -1.40 -20.59 -9.88
CA PRO A 99 -1.32 -19.23 -9.31
C PRO A 99 -2.65 -18.48 -9.34
N GLU A 100 -3.46 -18.68 -10.39
CA GLU A 100 -4.77 -18.05 -10.56
C GLU A 100 -5.77 -18.51 -9.48
N ASP A 101 -5.71 -19.78 -9.06
CA ASP A 101 -6.49 -20.29 -7.94
C ASP A 101 -6.11 -19.55 -6.63
N THR A 102 -4.82 -19.30 -6.41
CA THR A 102 -4.35 -18.50 -5.28
C THR A 102 -4.84 -17.06 -5.39
N TYR A 103 -4.78 -16.46 -6.59
CA TYR A 103 -5.29 -15.10 -6.81
C TYR A 103 -6.78 -15.01 -6.52
N TYR A 104 -7.56 -16.02 -6.87
CA TYR A 104 -8.99 -16.08 -6.54
C TYR A 104 -9.22 -16.11 -5.03
N ALA A 105 -8.42 -16.88 -4.28
CA ALA A 105 -8.48 -16.91 -2.83
C ALA A 105 -8.14 -15.54 -2.23
N VAL A 106 -7.02 -14.92 -2.66
CA VAL A 106 -6.60 -13.59 -2.20
C VAL A 106 -7.66 -12.54 -2.52
N LYS A 107 -8.17 -12.49 -3.76
CA LYS A 107 -9.27 -11.62 -4.19
C LYS A 107 -10.47 -11.73 -3.24
N THR A 108 -10.93 -12.96 -3.00
CA THR A 108 -12.14 -13.22 -2.22
C THR A 108 -11.98 -12.78 -0.77
N VAL A 109 -10.84 -13.11 -0.16
CA VAL A 109 -10.53 -12.77 1.23
C VAL A 109 -10.36 -11.26 1.41
N VAL A 110 -9.58 -10.61 0.54
CA VAL A 110 -9.34 -9.16 0.61
C VAL A 110 -10.66 -8.39 0.43
N ALA A 111 -11.51 -8.79 -0.51
CA ALA A 111 -12.80 -8.15 -0.74
C ALA A 111 -13.71 -8.24 0.50
N ASP A 112 -13.83 -9.43 1.09
CA ASP A 112 -14.66 -9.65 2.29
C ASP A 112 -14.16 -8.84 3.50
N LEU A 113 -12.84 -8.73 3.68
CA LEU A 113 -12.27 -7.92 4.77
C LEU A 113 -12.50 -6.43 4.57
N ILE A 114 -12.28 -5.92 3.35
CA ILE A 114 -12.54 -4.50 3.03
C ILE A 114 -14.02 -4.17 3.21
N GLU A 115 -14.94 -5.05 2.79
CA GLU A 115 -16.38 -4.85 3.00
C GLU A 115 -16.76 -4.78 4.48
N LYS A 116 -16.05 -5.52 5.34
CA LYS A 116 -16.18 -5.47 6.81
C LYS A 116 -15.46 -4.27 7.46
N GLY A 117 -14.77 -3.44 6.68
CA GLY A 117 -13.97 -2.32 7.19
C GLY A 117 -12.69 -2.74 7.92
N ILE A 118 -12.21 -3.97 7.67
CA ILE A 118 -10.97 -4.51 8.22
C ILE A 118 -9.87 -4.31 7.18
N VAL A 119 -8.75 -3.69 7.55
CA VAL A 119 -7.63 -3.46 6.62
C VAL A 119 -6.74 -4.71 6.53
N PRO A 120 -6.69 -5.41 5.40
CA PRO A 120 -5.74 -6.49 5.20
C PRO A 120 -4.30 -5.97 5.06
N VAL A 121 -3.40 -6.58 5.83
CA VAL A 121 -1.94 -6.47 5.73
C VAL A 121 -1.42 -7.76 5.13
N LEU A 122 -1.05 -7.69 3.86
CA LEU A 122 -0.57 -8.83 3.08
C LEU A 122 0.94 -8.96 3.23
N ILE A 123 1.39 -10.13 3.67
CA ILE A 123 2.80 -10.53 3.63
C ILE A 123 2.89 -11.56 2.51
N GLY A 124 3.34 -11.14 1.33
CA GLY A 124 3.40 -11.98 0.14
C GLY A 124 4.75 -12.64 -0.06
N GLY A 125 4.78 -13.54 -1.04
CA GLY A 125 5.98 -13.84 -1.80
C GLY A 125 6.15 -12.82 -2.91
N SER A 126 5.77 -13.17 -4.13
CA SER A 126 6.01 -12.35 -5.30
C SER A 126 5.04 -11.17 -5.46
N GLN A 127 5.48 -10.10 -6.13
CA GLN A 127 4.71 -8.85 -6.23
C GLN A 127 3.53 -8.92 -7.22
N ASP A 128 3.44 -9.95 -8.06
CA ASP A 128 2.26 -10.20 -8.89
C ASP A 128 0.97 -10.34 -8.08
N LEU A 129 1.08 -10.68 -6.79
CA LEU A 129 -0.02 -10.66 -5.82
C LEU A 129 -0.68 -9.28 -5.67
N THR A 130 -0.02 -8.19 -6.10
CA THR A 130 -0.62 -6.86 -6.24
C THR A 130 -1.81 -6.88 -7.20
N TYR A 131 -1.77 -7.68 -8.27
CA TYR A 131 -2.89 -7.88 -9.18
C TYR A 131 -4.07 -8.57 -8.48
N ALA A 132 -3.81 -9.59 -7.67
CA ALA A 132 -4.86 -10.26 -6.90
C ALA A 132 -5.53 -9.33 -5.88
N ASN A 133 -4.76 -8.44 -5.24
CA ASN A 133 -5.28 -7.38 -4.36
C ASN A 133 -6.13 -6.37 -5.16
N TYR A 134 -5.69 -5.95 -6.35
CA TYR A 134 -6.47 -5.09 -7.25
C TYR A 134 -7.81 -5.73 -7.66
N LEU A 135 -7.83 -7.03 -7.97
CA LEU A 135 -9.07 -7.74 -8.31
C LEU A 135 -10.09 -7.78 -7.16
N ALA A 136 -9.67 -7.61 -5.90
CA ALA A 136 -10.60 -7.48 -4.80
C ALA A 136 -11.43 -6.20 -4.94
N TYR A 137 -10.81 -5.07 -5.28
CA TYR A 137 -11.50 -3.81 -5.52
C TYR A 137 -12.43 -3.85 -6.74
N GLU A 138 -12.04 -4.59 -7.78
CA GLU A 138 -12.92 -4.90 -8.91
C GLU A 138 -14.22 -5.57 -8.43
N SER A 139 -14.12 -6.57 -7.55
CA SER A 139 -15.30 -7.27 -7.02
C SER A 139 -16.20 -6.40 -6.14
N LEU A 140 -15.61 -5.38 -5.51
CA LEU A 140 -16.32 -4.36 -4.74
C LEU A 140 -16.88 -3.24 -5.62
N GLY A 141 -16.59 -3.23 -6.92
CA GLY A 141 -16.95 -2.15 -7.83
C GLY A 141 -16.24 -0.83 -7.52
N GLN A 142 -15.14 -0.87 -6.78
CA GLN A 142 -14.45 0.32 -6.27
C GLN A 142 -13.32 0.74 -7.21
N ILE A 143 -13.37 2.01 -7.63
CA ILE A 143 -12.28 2.63 -8.37
C ILE A 143 -11.24 3.13 -7.38
N ILE A 144 -9.98 2.82 -7.63
CA ILE A 144 -8.89 3.02 -6.68
C ILE A 144 -7.69 3.77 -7.24
N ASN A 145 -6.94 4.36 -6.33
CA ASN A 145 -5.56 4.76 -6.53
C ASN A 145 -4.61 3.71 -5.94
N ILE A 146 -3.62 3.30 -6.72
CA ILE A 146 -2.55 2.40 -6.30
C ILE A 146 -1.27 3.21 -6.11
N VAL A 147 -0.63 3.05 -4.96
CA VAL A 147 0.75 3.50 -4.76
C VAL A 147 1.64 2.27 -4.64
N SER A 148 2.70 2.22 -5.46
CA SER A 148 3.76 1.21 -5.37
C SER A 148 5.07 1.86 -4.95
N VAL A 149 5.73 1.33 -3.91
CA VAL A 149 7.11 1.70 -3.57
C VAL A 149 8.04 0.65 -4.14
N ASP A 150 8.84 1.07 -5.12
CA ASP A 150 9.58 0.15 -5.97
C ASP A 150 10.78 0.84 -6.64
N SER A 151 11.80 0.05 -6.97
CA SER A 151 12.93 0.48 -7.79
C SER A 151 12.59 0.48 -9.30
N CYS A 152 11.59 -0.30 -9.72
CA CYS A 152 11.12 -0.52 -11.08
C CYS A 152 9.62 -0.18 -11.24
N PHE A 153 9.09 -0.23 -12.47
CA PHE A 153 7.64 -0.05 -12.70
C PHE A 153 6.87 -1.35 -12.89
N ASP A 154 7.56 -2.44 -13.20
CA ASP A 154 6.99 -3.77 -13.44
C ASP A 154 5.83 -3.81 -14.44
N ILE A 155 5.99 -3.02 -15.51
CA ILE A 155 5.02 -2.91 -16.61
C ILE A 155 5.20 -4.00 -17.68
N GLY A 156 6.29 -4.78 -17.65
CA GLY A 156 6.51 -5.92 -18.55
C GLY A 156 6.24 -5.66 -20.04
N LEU A 157 6.74 -4.57 -20.62
CA LEU A 157 6.44 -4.16 -22.01
C LEU A 157 6.60 -5.29 -23.05
N ASN A 158 7.53 -6.22 -22.80
CA ASN A 158 7.87 -7.32 -23.71
C ASN A 158 7.69 -8.71 -23.09
N GLU A 159 7.03 -8.83 -21.94
CA GLU A 159 6.89 -10.10 -21.23
C GLU A 159 5.47 -10.66 -21.38
N PRO A 160 5.31 -11.91 -21.87
CA PRO A 160 4.00 -12.52 -21.96
C PRO A 160 3.55 -13.05 -20.60
N GLY A 161 2.31 -12.73 -20.24
CA GLY A 161 1.67 -13.22 -19.02
C GLY A 161 2.05 -12.43 -17.76
N ILE A 162 1.31 -12.71 -16.69
CA ILE A 162 1.50 -12.06 -15.40
C ILE A 162 2.67 -12.67 -14.65
N ASN A 163 3.59 -11.82 -14.23
CA ASN A 163 4.67 -12.14 -13.32
C ASN A 163 5.03 -10.92 -12.45
N HIS A 164 5.94 -11.11 -11.51
CA HIS A 164 6.33 -10.06 -10.57
C HIS A 164 6.94 -8.79 -11.21
N LYS A 165 7.42 -8.87 -12.47
CA LYS A 165 7.93 -7.75 -13.28
C LYS A 165 6.97 -7.25 -14.36
N SER A 166 5.77 -7.84 -14.49
CA SER A 166 4.80 -7.51 -15.55
C SER A 166 3.38 -7.25 -15.06
N TYR A 167 3.10 -7.44 -13.76
CA TYR A 167 1.76 -7.38 -13.18
C TYR A 167 1.03 -6.05 -13.43
N LEU A 168 1.75 -4.93 -13.53
CA LEU A 168 1.14 -3.63 -13.75
C LEU A 168 0.47 -3.57 -15.12
N SER A 169 1.01 -4.29 -16.12
CA SER A 169 0.44 -4.36 -17.46
C SER A 169 -0.95 -5.01 -17.46
N ASP A 170 -1.16 -6.04 -16.63
CA ASP A 170 -2.44 -6.71 -16.47
C ASP A 170 -3.46 -5.81 -15.78
N ILE A 171 -3.06 -5.05 -14.74
CA ILE A 171 -3.92 -4.03 -14.11
C ILE A 171 -4.37 -2.99 -15.13
N ILE A 172 -3.43 -2.44 -15.91
CA ILE A 172 -3.71 -1.39 -16.91
C ILE A 172 -4.65 -1.90 -18.01
N LYS A 173 -4.40 -3.11 -18.51
CA LYS A 173 -5.16 -3.71 -19.61
C LYS A 173 -6.50 -4.29 -19.15
N HIS A 174 -6.71 -4.51 -17.85
CA HIS A 174 -7.92 -5.10 -17.27
C HIS A 174 -9.19 -4.38 -17.73
N LYS A 175 -10.25 -5.14 -18.05
CA LYS A 175 -11.56 -4.62 -18.46
C LYS A 175 -12.69 -5.32 -17.70
N PRO A 176 -13.62 -4.57 -17.07
CA PRO A 176 -13.62 -3.11 -16.90
C PRO A 176 -12.47 -2.65 -16.00
N ASN A 177 -11.96 -1.43 -16.22
CA ASN A 177 -10.80 -0.90 -15.48
C ASN A 177 -11.27 -0.13 -14.23
N PHE A 178 -10.70 -0.48 -13.07
CA PHE A 178 -10.95 0.14 -11.76
C PHE A 178 -9.75 0.94 -11.23
N LEU A 179 -8.67 1.05 -12.00
CA LEU A 179 -7.54 1.91 -11.71
C LEU A 179 -7.83 3.34 -12.18
N PHE A 180 -7.91 4.29 -11.23
CA PHE A 180 -7.95 5.72 -11.56
C PHE A 180 -6.55 6.31 -11.69
N ASN A 181 -5.69 6.00 -10.71
CA ASN A 181 -4.32 6.45 -10.70
C ASN A 181 -3.37 5.39 -10.19
N TYR A 182 -2.20 5.32 -10.83
CA TYR A 182 -1.06 4.59 -10.32
C TYR A 182 0.06 5.58 -10.04
N THR A 183 0.71 5.40 -8.90
CA THR A 183 1.87 6.18 -8.50
C THR A 183 3.00 5.23 -8.14
N ASN A 184 4.17 5.40 -8.75
CA ASN A 184 5.40 4.75 -8.33
C ASN A 184 6.27 5.70 -7.51
N ILE A 185 6.81 5.22 -6.40
CA ILE A 185 7.71 5.96 -5.51
C ILE A 185 9.02 5.20 -5.40
N GLY A 186 10.13 5.86 -5.73
CA GLY A 186 11.46 5.32 -5.50
C GLY A 186 12.14 4.73 -6.71
N TYR A 187 11.58 4.88 -7.92
CA TYR A 187 12.22 4.29 -9.09
C TYR A 187 13.65 4.81 -9.30
N GLN A 188 14.46 3.95 -9.88
CA GLN A 188 15.85 4.23 -10.20
C GLN A 188 16.02 4.19 -11.72
N THR A 189 16.32 5.35 -12.33
CA THR A 189 16.34 5.52 -13.80
C THR A 189 17.19 4.50 -14.54
N TYR A 190 18.28 4.01 -13.94
CA TYR A 190 19.16 3.03 -14.57
C TYR A 190 18.57 1.61 -14.63
N PHE A 191 17.43 1.36 -13.98
CA PHE A 191 16.65 0.12 -14.11
C PHE A 191 15.45 0.26 -15.04
N ILE A 192 15.16 1.46 -15.55
CA ILE A 192 13.93 1.74 -16.29
C ILE A 192 14.24 2.26 -17.70
N ASP A 193 13.58 1.66 -18.68
CA ASP A 193 13.57 2.14 -20.06
C ASP A 193 12.90 3.52 -20.16
N GLN A 194 13.48 4.43 -20.96
CA GLN A 194 12.88 5.75 -21.19
C GLN A 194 11.50 5.65 -21.82
N ASP A 195 11.26 4.64 -22.67
CA ASP A 195 9.95 4.40 -23.26
C ASP A 195 8.89 4.07 -22.19
N ALA A 196 9.29 3.38 -21.12
CA ALA A 196 8.41 3.09 -19.99
C ALA A 196 8.07 4.38 -19.23
N ILE A 197 9.05 5.27 -18.99
CA ILE A 197 8.80 6.58 -18.35
C ILE A 197 7.84 7.43 -19.20
N GLU A 198 8.07 7.48 -20.51
CA GLU A 198 7.16 8.18 -21.42
C GLU A 198 5.75 7.60 -21.39
N LEU A 199 5.61 6.27 -21.34
CA LEU A 199 4.32 5.61 -21.26
C LEU A 199 3.58 5.99 -19.97
N MET A 200 4.26 5.95 -18.82
CA MET A 200 3.66 6.36 -17.54
C MET A 200 3.14 7.81 -17.61
N ASN A 201 3.94 8.72 -18.17
CA ASN A 201 3.54 10.12 -18.35
C ASN A 201 2.35 10.27 -19.31
N LYS A 202 2.34 9.55 -20.44
CA LYS A 202 1.22 9.55 -21.42
C LYS A 202 -0.07 9.00 -20.81
N MET A 203 0.04 8.12 -19.82
CA MET A 203 -1.08 7.58 -19.05
C MET A 203 -1.49 8.44 -17.85
N PHE A 204 -0.81 9.59 -17.66
CA PHE A 204 -0.99 10.47 -16.50
C PHE A 204 -0.79 9.74 -15.16
N PHE A 205 0.15 8.80 -15.10
CA PHE A 205 0.59 8.17 -13.86
C PHE A 205 1.75 8.93 -13.24
N ASP A 206 1.86 8.86 -11.92
CA ASP A 206 2.87 9.62 -11.19
C ASP A 206 4.09 8.73 -10.97
N VAL A 207 5.28 9.24 -11.27
CA VAL A 207 6.53 8.49 -11.09
C VAL A 207 7.57 9.35 -10.39
N TYR A 208 7.91 8.98 -9.16
CA TYR A 208 8.83 9.75 -8.32
C TYR A 208 10.17 9.04 -8.18
N ARG A 209 11.24 9.66 -8.70
CA ARG A 209 12.59 9.10 -8.62
C ARG A 209 13.09 9.09 -7.18
N LEU A 210 13.83 8.05 -6.79
CA LEU A 210 14.41 7.90 -5.45
C LEU A 210 15.08 9.17 -4.91
N GLY A 211 15.96 9.80 -5.70
CA GLY A 211 16.70 10.99 -5.27
C GLY A 211 15.81 12.20 -4.98
N LEU A 212 14.70 12.36 -5.72
CA LEU A 212 13.73 13.43 -5.47
C LEU A 212 13.00 13.17 -4.15
N VAL A 213 12.51 11.94 -3.96
CA VAL A 213 11.79 11.52 -2.76
C VAL A 213 12.66 11.71 -1.51
N ARG A 214 13.91 11.23 -1.54
CA ARG A 214 14.82 11.31 -0.39
C ARG A 214 15.24 12.74 -0.05
N SER A 215 15.21 13.67 -1.00
CA SER A 215 15.52 15.07 -0.71
C SER A 215 14.44 15.77 0.13
N ASN A 216 13.21 15.23 0.13
CA ASN A 216 12.10 15.77 0.90
C ASN A 216 11.03 14.70 1.15
N LEU A 217 11.30 13.80 2.09
CA LEU A 217 10.46 12.62 2.35
C LEU A 217 9.05 12.98 2.86
N GLU A 218 8.86 14.17 3.44
CA GLU A 218 7.55 14.64 3.91
C GLU A 218 6.52 14.77 2.77
N GLU A 219 6.99 15.02 1.53
CA GLU A 219 6.11 15.09 0.35
C GLU A 219 5.58 13.73 -0.09
N VAL A 220 6.06 12.64 0.52
CA VAL A 220 5.48 11.30 0.34
C VAL A 220 4.16 11.16 1.09
N GLU A 221 3.95 11.89 2.21
CA GLU A 221 2.71 11.80 2.99
C GLU A 221 1.45 12.03 2.15
N PRO A 222 1.31 13.13 1.38
CA PRO A 222 0.11 13.35 0.58
C PRO A 222 -0.02 12.31 -0.55
N ILE A 223 1.08 11.84 -1.12
CA ILE A 223 1.07 10.82 -2.19
C ILE A 223 0.47 9.52 -1.65
N VAL A 224 1.00 9.03 -0.53
CA VAL A 224 0.56 7.79 0.11
C VAL A 224 -0.83 7.94 0.73
N ARG A 225 -1.18 9.13 1.27
CA ARG A 225 -2.53 9.42 1.75
C ARG A 225 -3.60 9.35 0.66
N ASN A 226 -3.21 9.52 -0.61
CA ASN A 226 -4.15 9.42 -1.73
C ASN A 226 -4.41 7.97 -2.15
N ALA A 227 -3.66 6.99 -1.65
CA ALA A 227 -3.79 5.58 -2.00
C ALA A 227 -5.02 4.94 -1.35
N ASP A 228 -5.71 4.10 -2.11
CA ASP A 228 -6.66 3.12 -1.58
C ASP A 228 -5.96 1.77 -1.37
N MET A 229 -5.02 1.43 -2.26
CA MET A 229 -4.17 0.24 -2.21
C MET A 229 -2.68 0.61 -2.22
N PHE A 230 -1.90 -0.01 -1.33
CA PHE A 230 -0.45 0.20 -1.24
C PHE A 230 0.32 -1.11 -1.46
N SER A 231 1.29 -1.09 -2.37
CA SER A 231 2.20 -2.20 -2.66
C SER A 231 3.63 -1.77 -2.35
N PHE A 232 4.39 -2.61 -1.65
CA PHE A 232 5.78 -2.33 -1.31
C PHE A 232 6.67 -3.50 -1.76
N ASP A 233 7.58 -3.23 -2.69
CA ASP A 233 8.69 -4.14 -3.02
C ASP A 233 9.91 -3.79 -2.16
N VAL A 234 10.41 -4.78 -1.42
CA VAL A 234 11.62 -4.64 -0.60
C VAL A 234 12.88 -4.34 -1.40
N SER A 235 12.90 -4.61 -2.72
CA SER A 235 13.99 -4.27 -3.63
C SER A 235 14.24 -2.76 -3.72
N SER A 236 13.26 -1.94 -3.36
CA SER A 236 13.38 -0.47 -3.24
C SER A 236 14.30 -0.02 -2.10
N ILE A 237 14.58 -0.89 -1.13
CA ILE A 237 15.45 -0.64 0.02
C ILE A 237 16.86 -1.08 -0.33
N ARG A 238 17.86 -0.31 0.09
CA ARG A 238 19.26 -0.67 -0.18
C ARG A 238 19.63 -2.01 0.48
N GLN A 239 20.47 -2.78 -0.18
CA GLN A 239 20.92 -4.11 0.23
C GLN A 239 21.53 -4.14 1.64
N SER A 240 22.20 -3.07 2.08
CA SER A 240 22.79 -3.02 3.42
C SER A 240 21.73 -3.08 4.53
N ASP A 241 20.49 -2.67 4.22
CA ASP A 241 19.37 -2.62 5.16
C ASP A 241 18.38 -3.76 4.89
N ALA A 242 18.23 -4.17 3.62
CA ALA A 242 17.36 -5.27 3.18
C ALA A 242 18.04 -6.20 2.15
N PRO A 243 18.92 -7.14 2.57
CA PRO A 243 19.61 -8.04 1.64
C PRO A 243 18.75 -9.20 1.10
N GLY A 244 17.66 -9.55 1.78
CA GLY A 244 16.75 -10.67 1.47
C GLY A 244 15.88 -10.50 0.24
N ASN A 245 16.49 -10.36 -0.95
CA ASN A 245 15.82 -10.27 -2.25
C ASN A 245 16.83 -10.58 -3.37
N SER A 246 16.43 -11.29 -4.44
CA SER A 246 17.31 -11.59 -5.59
C SER A 246 17.87 -10.36 -6.31
N PHE A 247 17.15 -9.24 -6.26
CA PHE A 247 17.45 -7.97 -6.93
C PHE A 247 17.97 -6.91 -5.96
N ALA A 248 18.39 -7.30 -4.75
CA ALA A 248 18.92 -6.37 -3.77
C ALA A 248 20.07 -5.52 -4.37
N SER A 249 19.92 -4.20 -4.29
CA SER A 249 20.81 -3.22 -4.92
C SER A 249 21.58 -2.41 -3.88
N PRO A 250 22.82 -1.97 -4.12
CA PRO A 250 23.56 -1.15 -3.17
C PRO A 250 22.89 0.20 -2.86
N ASN A 251 22.02 0.68 -3.76
CA ASN A 251 21.30 1.94 -3.60
C ASN A 251 19.79 1.68 -3.47
N GLY A 252 19.14 2.45 -2.61
CA GLY A 252 17.72 2.35 -2.32
C GLY A 252 17.36 3.33 -1.20
N PHE A 253 16.15 3.18 -0.66
CA PHE A 253 15.77 3.80 0.60
C PHE A 253 16.61 3.23 1.75
N TYR A 254 16.85 4.05 2.78
CA TYR A 254 17.26 3.55 4.08
C TYR A 254 16.10 2.82 4.76
N GLY A 255 16.41 1.87 5.64
CA GLY A 255 15.39 1.16 6.42
C GLY A 255 14.46 2.10 7.21
N GLU A 256 15.00 3.17 7.80
CA GLU A 256 14.18 4.19 8.48
C GLU A 256 13.27 4.99 7.54
N GLU A 257 13.72 5.28 6.30
CA GLU A 257 12.91 5.97 5.30
C GLU A 257 11.73 5.08 4.88
N ALA A 258 11.97 3.78 4.66
CA ALA A 258 10.92 2.81 4.36
C ALA A 258 9.89 2.71 5.49
N CYS A 259 10.33 2.66 6.75
CA CYS A 259 9.45 2.69 7.91
C CYS A 259 8.61 3.97 7.98
N GLN A 260 9.19 5.12 7.67
CA GLN A 260 8.49 6.41 7.65
C GLN A 260 7.41 6.46 6.55
N ILE A 261 7.72 5.97 5.34
CA ILE A 261 6.74 5.87 4.24
C ILE A 261 5.56 4.98 4.66
N VAL A 262 5.85 3.82 5.25
CA VAL A 262 4.81 2.88 5.69
C VAL A 262 3.99 3.44 6.87
N ARG A 263 4.61 4.25 7.73
CA ARG A 263 3.88 4.99 8.77
C ARG A 263 2.90 6.01 8.16
N TYR A 264 3.28 6.72 7.10
CA TYR A 264 2.37 7.60 6.37
C TYR A 264 1.20 6.81 5.76
N ALA A 265 1.45 5.59 5.26
CA ALA A 265 0.40 4.68 4.80
C ALA A 265 -0.60 4.35 5.93
N GLY A 266 -0.10 4.04 7.13
CA GLY A 266 -0.94 3.82 8.31
C GLY A 266 -1.84 5.02 8.66
N LEU A 267 -1.32 6.24 8.57
CA LEU A 267 -2.04 7.49 8.88
C LEU A 267 -3.15 7.86 7.89
N SER A 268 -3.20 7.21 6.72
CA SER A 268 -4.19 7.49 5.69
C SER A 268 -5.55 6.91 6.07
N ASP A 269 -6.57 7.75 6.21
CA ASP A 269 -7.95 7.29 6.43
C ASP A 269 -8.54 6.61 5.17
N LYS A 270 -7.93 6.85 4.01
CA LYS A 270 -8.39 6.34 2.70
C LYS A 270 -7.88 4.92 2.41
N LEU A 271 -6.68 4.59 2.90
CA LEU A 271 -6.01 3.33 2.59
C LEU A 271 -6.75 2.14 3.22
N SER A 272 -7.15 1.20 2.36
CA SER A 272 -7.95 0.02 2.71
C SER A 272 -7.22 -1.31 2.52
N SER A 273 -6.08 -1.37 1.84
CA SER A 273 -5.21 -2.56 1.85
C SER A 273 -3.73 -2.20 1.65
N ILE A 274 -2.84 -3.02 2.24
CA ILE A 274 -1.40 -2.86 2.12
C ILE A 274 -0.71 -4.22 1.94
N GLY A 275 0.29 -4.32 1.06
CA GLY A 275 1.08 -5.51 0.86
C GLY A 275 2.59 -5.27 0.83
N PHE A 276 3.33 -6.25 1.34
CA PHE A 276 4.80 -6.32 1.33
C PHE A 276 5.24 -7.56 0.56
N TYR A 277 6.10 -7.37 -0.44
CA TYR A 277 6.43 -8.40 -1.44
C TYR A 277 7.94 -8.55 -1.62
N GLU A 278 8.32 -9.60 -2.36
CA GLU A 278 9.66 -9.89 -2.88
C GLU A 278 10.73 -10.19 -1.83
N HIS A 279 10.37 -10.28 -0.55
CA HIS A 279 11.27 -10.77 0.48
C HIS A 279 11.54 -12.26 0.29
N ASN A 280 12.81 -12.61 0.16
CA ASN A 280 13.26 -13.97 -0.03
C ASN A 280 14.22 -14.38 1.10
N PRO A 281 13.76 -15.24 2.04
CA PRO A 281 14.59 -15.72 3.14
C PRO A 281 15.89 -16.40 2.72
N ALA A 282 15.98 -16.95 1.50
CA ALA A 282 17.20 -17.60 1.00
C ALA A 282 18.37 -16.62 0.81
N PHE A 283 18.08 -15.34 0.57
CA PHE A 283 19.07 -14.27 0.43
C PHE A 283 19.21 -13.40 1.69
N ASP A 284 18.40 -13.65 2.72
CA ASP A 284 18.30 -12.77 3.88
C ASP A 284 19.32 -13.12 4.97
N ASN A 285 20.50 -12.50 4.87
CA ASN A 285 21.57 -12.72 5.85
C ASN A 285 21.16 -12.26 7.25
N GLY A 286 21.06 -13.21 8.19
CA GLY A 286 20.64 -12.93 9.55
C GLY A 286 19.16 -12.54 9.67
N GLU A 287 18.34 -12.85 8.66
CA GLU A 287 16.90 -12.52 8.60
C GLU A 287 16.64 -11.00 8.80
N GLN A 288 17.57 -10.18 8.30
CA GLN A 288 17.57 -8.74 8.49
C GLN A 288 16.40 -8.08 7.77
N THR A 289 16.13 -8.47 6.52
CA THR A 289 14.98 -7.98 5.76
C THR A 289 13.67 -8.39 6.42
N ALA A 290 13.54 -9.63 6.87
CA ALA A 290 12.36 -10.10 7.60
C ALA A 290 12.08 -9.24 8.85
N HIS A 291 13.14 -8.90 9.60
CA HIS A 291 13.04 -8.03 10.76
C HIS A 291 12.66 -6.59 10.38
N LEU A 292 13.20 -6.06 9.28
CA LEU A 292 12.84 -4.72 8.79
C LEU A 292 11.36 -4.66 8.36
N ILE A 293 10.85 -5.66 7.63
CA ILE A 293 9.43 -5.72 7.26
C ILE A 293 8.55 -5.79 8.50
N ALA A 294 8.95 -6.56 9.53
CA ALA A 294 8.23 -6.58 10.80
C ALA A 294 8.14 -5.19 11.45
N GLN A 295 9.22 -4.40 11.39
CA GLN A 295 9.22 -3.00 11.87
C GLN A 295 8.35 -2.10 10.98
N MET A 296 8.36 -2.29 9.66
CA MET A 296 7.47 -1.56 8.74
C MET A 296 6.00 -1.83 9.06
N ILE A 297 5.61 -3.10 9.24
CA ILE A 297 4.26 -3.47 9.68
C ILE A 297 3.93 -2.86 11.05
N TRP A 298 4.88 -2.84 11.97
CA TRP A 298 4.69 -2.17 13.26
C TRP A 298 4.41 -0.66 13.11
N TYR A 299 5.17 0.03 12.25
CA TYR A 299 4.95 1.45 11.96
C TYR A 299 3.65 1.70 11.20
N PHE A 300 3.20 0.76 10.37
CA PHE A 300 1.87 0.80 9.80
C PHE A 300 0.79 0.77 10.89
N ILE A 301 0.88 -0.17 11.84
CA ILE A 301 -0.05 -0.28 12.97
C ILE A 301 -0.02 0.99 13.84
N ASP A 302 1.16 1.55 14.11
CA ASP A 302 1.29 2.83 14.82
C ASP A 302 0.60 3.96 14.05
N GLY A 303 0.86 4.09 12.75
CA GLY A 303 0.20 5.09 11.90
C GLY A 303 -1.31 4.91 11.88
N PHE A 304 -1.79 3.67 11.75
CA PHE A 304 -3.21 3.32 11.77
C PHE A 304 -3.88 3.75 13.07
N ALA A 305 -3.22 3.52 14.21
CA ALA A 305 -3.72 3.94 15.52
C ALA A 305 -3.82 5.45 15.70
N HIS A 306 -3.15 6.22 14.84
CA HIS A 306 -3.16 7.68 14.83
C HIS A 306 -4.01 8.29 13.71
N ARG A 307 -4.77 7.48 12.96
CA ARG A 307 -5.77 7.95 12.00
C ARG A 307 -6.69 8.97 12.65
N LYS A 308 -6.90 10.08 11.94
CA LYS A 308 -7.68 11.23 12.44
C LYS A 308 -9.12 11.20 11.96
N ASN A 309 -9.44 10.34 11.00
CA ASN A 309 -10.75 10.29 10.36
C ASN A 309 -11.16 11.70 9.91
N ASP A 310 -10.30 12.37 9.15
CA ASP A 310 -10.51 13.76 8.75
C ASP A 310 -10.40 13.97 7.24
N PHE A 311 -10.54 12.90 6.47
CA PHE A 311 -10.80 12.99 5.04
C PHE A 311 -12.07 13.84 4.79
N PRO A 312 -11.98 14.92 3.97
CA PRO A 312 -13.07 15.85 3.74
C PRO A 312 -14.11 15.29 2.76
N ASP A 313 -14.74 14.16 3.08
CA ASP A 313 -15.81 13.60 2.26
C ASP A 313 -16.97 14.61 2.03
N ARG A 314 -17.87 14.27 1.11
CA ARG A 314 -18.99 15.15 0.74
C ARG A 314 -19.85 15.59 1.92
N GLU A 315 -19.99 14.74 2.93
CA GLU A 315 -20.82 15.02 4.10
C GLU A 315 -20.07 15.90 5.10
N ARG A 316 -18.76 15.70 5.24
CA ARG A 316 -17.91 16.37 6.24
C ARG A 316 -17.39 17.72 5.80
N LYS A 317 -17.19 17.96 4.51
CA LYS A 317 -16.57 19.21 4.00
C LYS A 317 -17.31 20.47 4.45
N ASP A 318 -18.63 20.39 4.60
CA ASP A 318 -19.51 21.52 4.94
C ASP A 318 -19.88 21.59 6.44
N THR A 319 -19.31 20.72 7.29
CA THR A 319 -19.60 20.66 8.73
C THR A 319 -18.86 21.72 9.58
N GLY A 320 -18.02 22.54 8.95
CA GLY A 320 -17.16 23.50 9.65
C GLY A 320 -15.88 22.89 10.25
N ALA A 321 -15.60 21.61 10.01
CA ALA A 321 -14.37 20.92 10.41
C ALA A 321 -13.10 21.42 9.66
N TYR A 322 -13.29 22.14 8.55
CA TYR A 322 -12.21 22.59 7.67
C TYR A 322 -12.15 24.11 7.56
N ILE A 323 -10.97 24.63 7.22
CA ILE A 323 -10.78 26.00 6.75
C ILE A 323 -10.64 25.94 5.23
N LYS A 324 -11.49 26.70 4.53
CA LYS A 324 -11.51 26.75 3.06
C LYS A 324 -10.69 27.93 2.56
N TYR A 325 -9.78 27.68 1.64
CA TYR A 325 -9.02 28.70 0.91
C TYR A 325 -9.34 28.58 -0.57
N VAL A 326 -9.61 29.71 -1.22
CA VAL A 326 -9.91 29.75 -2.66
C VAL A 326 -8.82 30.59 -3.31
N VAL A 327 -8.15 30.01 -4.31
CA VAL A 327 -7.04 30.64 -5.04
C VAL A 327 -7.43 30.75 -6.51
N SER A 328 -7.45 31.97 -7.01
CA SER A 328 -7.66 32.25 -8.43
C SER A 328 -6.30 32.49 -9.09
N ILE A 329 -6.00 31.76 -10.17
CA ILE A 329 -4.76 31.89 -10.94
C ILE A 329 -5.08 32.64 -12.24
N LYS A 330 -4.33 33.69 -12.56
CA LYS A 330 -4.67 34.64 -13.65
C LYS A 330 -4.84 33.99 -15.03
N GLU A 331 -4.03 33.00 -15.34
CA GLU A 331 -4.02 32.30 -16.63
C GLU A 331 -4.88 31.02 -16.62
N PHE A 332 -5.61 30.77 -15.52
CA PHE A 332 -6.42 29.58 -15.36
C PHE A 332 -7.88 29.94 -15.08
N THR A 333 -8.79 29.37 -15.87
CA THR A 333 -10.22 29.74 -15.78
C THR A 333 -10.92 29.20 -14.53
N ASN A 334 -10.36 28.17 -13.88
CA ASN A 334 -10.94 27.57 -12.68
C ASN A 334 -10.23 28.07 -11.42
N GLU A 335 -10.98 28.26 -10.35
CA GLU A 335 -10.41 28.49 -9.02
C GLU A 335 -9.96 27.15 -8.43
N ILE A 336 -8.84 27.17 -7.69
CA ILE A 336 -8.39 26.02 -6.91
C ILE A 336 -8.87 26.20 -5.47
N VAL A 337 -9.64 25.23 -5.01
CA VAL A 337 -10.19 25.21 -3.66
C VAL A 337 -9.34 24.28 -2.80
N PHE A 338 -8.82 24.80 -1.69
CA PHE A 338 -8.08 24.05 -0.69
C PHE A 338 -8.91 23.91 0.60
N TYR A 339 -8.82 22.74 1.22
CA TYR A 339 -9.37 22.44 2.53
C TYR A 339 -8.23 22.10 3.49
N LYS A 340 -8.15 22.82 4.60
CA LYS A 340 -7.24 22.52 5.71
C LYS A 340 -8.03 21.93 6.88
N SER A 341 -7.67 20.75 7.34
CA SER A 341 -8.25 20.15 8.55
C SER A 341 -7.86 20.96 9.80
N LYS A 342 -8.85 21.29 10.64
CA LYS A 342 -8.60 21.92 11.94
C LYS A 342 -8.05 20.94 12.98
N VAL A 343 -8.12 19.64 12.72
CA VAL A 343 -7.72 18.57 13.64
C VAL A 343 -6.29 18.12 13.38
N SER A 344 -5.91 17.95 12.12
CA SER A 344 -4.59 17.40 11.75
C SER A 344 -3.66 18.40 11.05
N ASP A 345 -4.15 19.59 10.72
CA ASP A 345 -3.48 20.55 9.84
C ASP A 345 -3.14 20.03 8.43
N ARG A 346 -3.61 18.83 8.05
CA ARG A 346 -3.45 18.27 6.69
C ARG A 346 -4.30 19.03 5.68
N TRP A 347 -3.86 18.99 4.42
CA TRP A 347 -4.47 19.71 3.31
C TRP A 347 -5.00 18.77 2.21
N TRP A 348 -6.04 19.25 1.54
CA TRP A 348 -6.61 18.68 0.33
C TRP A 348 -6.95 19.79 -0.66
N MET A 349 -6.96 19.47 -1.94
CA MET A 349 -7.39 20.34 -3.03
C MET A 349 -8.52 19.69 -3.82
N GLU A 350 -9.52 20.49 -4.19
CA GLU A 350 -10.67 20.06 -4.97
C GLU A 350 -10.36 20.18 -6.47
N VAL A 351 -10.57 19.10 -7.20
CA VAL A 351 -10.47 19.05 -8.66
C VAL A 351 -11.88 18.99 -9.26
N PRO A 352 -12.23 19.88 -10.20
CA PRO A 352 -13.53 19.85 -10.88
C PRO A 352 -13.75 18.51 -11.58
N CYS A 353 -14.87 17.85 -11.28
CA CYS A 353 -15.27 16.60 -11.92
C CYS A 353 -16.55 16.83 -12.78
N PRO A 354 -16.58 16.38 -14.05
CA PRO A 354 -17.73 16.54 -14.94
C PRO A 354 -19.05 16.04 -14.33
N SER A 355 -20.12 16.80 -14.56
CA SER A 355 -21.49 16.47 -14.10
C SER A 355 -21.91 15.09 -14.59
N GLY A 356 -22.19 14.15 -13.67
CA GLY A 356 -22.56 12.76 -13.96
C GLY A 356 -21.49 11.72 -13.62
N MET A 357 -20.23 12.12 -13.44
CA MET A 357 -19.13 11.22 -13.01
C MET A 357 -18.82 11.31 -11.52
N GLN A 358 -19.40 12.29 -10.83
CA GLN A 358 -19.16 12.58 -9.42
C GLN A 358 -19.43 11.39 -8.50
N ILE A 359 -20.53 10.65 -8.68
CA ILE A 359 -20.82 9.47 -7.82
C ILE A 359 -19.78 8.36 -8.03
N LYS A 360 -19.29 8.20 -9.27
CA LYS A 360 -18.33 7.16 -9.64
C LYS A 360 -16.92 7.44 -9.11
N TYR A 361 -16.52 8.70 -9.02
CA TYR A 361 -15.18 9.14 -8.59
C TYR A 361 -15.20 9.93 -7.28
N ASP A 362 -16.13 9.62 -6.38
CA ASP A 362 -16.38 10.39 -5.17
C ASP A 362 -15.15 10.48 -4.24
N ARG A 363 -14.25 9.50 -4.30
CA ARG A 363 -13.03 9.45 -3.47
C ARG A 363 -11.81 10.06 -4.16
N GLN A 364 -11.95 10.59 -5.39
CA GLN A 364 -10.84 10.94 -6.27
C GLN A 364 -10.76 12.43 -6.60
N PHE A 365 -11.82 13.22 -6.42
CA PHE A 365 -11.79 14.67 -6.70
C PHE A 365 -11.16 15.50 -5.58
N LEU A 366 -10.96 14.92 -4.39
CA LEU A 366 -10.24 15.56 -3.28
C LEU A 366 -8.85 14.97 -3.18
N VAL A 367 -7.88 15.71 -3.68
CA VAL A 367 -6.49 15.25 -3.77
C VAL A 367 -5.75 15.73 -2.53
N PRO A 368 -5.19 14.83 -1.71
CA PRO A 368 -4.24 15.20 -0.66
C PRO A 368 -3.12 16.10 -1.20
N CYS A 369 -2.83 17.18 -0.48
CA CYS A 369 -1.76 18.09 -0.84
C CYS A 369 -0.98 18.54 0.40
N SER A 370 0.16 19.20 0.18
CA SER A 370 0.94 19.82 1.23
C SER A 370 0.69 21.33 1.27
N TYR A 371 1.20 21.99 2.32
CA TYR A 371 1.16 23.45 2.38
C TYR A 371 1.97 24.10 1.24
N LYS A 372 2.99 23.40 0.71
CA LYS A 372 3.79 23.90 -0.42
C LYS A 372 2.94 24.02 -1.68
N ASP A 373 2.02 23.09 -1.92
CA ASP A 373 1.09 23.15 -3.05
C ASP A 373 0.20 24.41 -2.96
N TYR A 374 -0.29 24.73 -1.76
CA TYR A 374 -1.04 25.98 -1.53
C TYR A 374 -0.18 27.23 -1.79
N GLN A 375 1.08 27.23 -1.32
CA GLN A 375 1.99 28.36 -1.54
C GLN A 375 2.31 28.56 -3.03
N ALA A 376 2.52 27.48 -3.79
CA ALA A 376 2.72 27.52 -5.24
C ALA A 376 1.50 28.11 -5.96
N ALA A 377 0.29 27.68 -5.58
CA ALA A 377 -0.94 28.26 -6.12
C ALA A 377 -1.06 29.77 -5.85
N CYS A 378 -0.68 30.22 -4.64
CA CYS A 378 -0.63 31.66 -4.32
C CYS A 378 0.44 32.44 -5.12
N GLN A 379 1.40 31.76 -5.73
CA GLN A 379 2.42 32.31 -6.61
C GLN A 379 2.06 32.18 -8.10
N GLU A 380 0.77 31.93 -8.41
CA GLU A 380 0.25 31.76 -9.77
C GLU A 380 0.72 30.46 -10.47
N GLU A 381 1.21 29.49 -9.71
CA GLU A 381 1.64 28.17 -10.22
C GLU A 381 0.58 27.10 -9.92
N ILE A 382 0.14 26.36 -10.94
CA ILE A 382 -0.80 25.24 -10.73
C ILE A 382 -0.06 24.06 -10.11
N PRO A 383 -0.47 23.54 -8.93
CA PRO A 383 0.18 22.38 -8.33
C PRO A 383 0.13 21.16 -9.25
N GLU A 384 1.25 20.48 -9.43
CA GLU A 384 1.38 19.35 -10.36
C GLU A 384 0.38 18.21 -10.07
N ARG A 385 0.23 17.86 -8.78
CA ARG A 385 -0.74 16.85 -8.30
C ARG A 385 -2.18 17.21 -8.66
N TRP A 386 -2.52 18.50 -8.65
CA TRP A 386 -3.85 18.98 -9.06
C TRP A 386 -4.03 18.80 -10.57
N TRP A 387 -3.02 19.23 -11.33
CA TRP A 387 -3.04 19.20 -12.79
C TRP A 387 -3.14 17.79 -13.35
N GLN A 388 -2.39 16.84 -12.80
CA GLN A 388 -2.43 15.43 -13.22
C GLN A 388 -3.83 14.83 -13.05
N VAL A 389 -4.49 15.07 -11.92
CA VAL A 389 -5.85 14.58 -11.68
C VAL A 389 -6.85 15.29 -12.60
N TYR A 390 -6.68 16.59 -12.85
CA TYR A 390 -7.52 17.32 -13.78
C TYR A 390 -7.42 16.78 -15.22
N GLN A 391 -6.20 16.47 -15.70
CA GLN A 391 -5.98 15.89 -17.03
C GLN A 391 -6.67 14.54 -17.24
N LYS A 392 -6.85 13.75 -16.18
CA LYS A 392 -7.60 12.48 -16.25
C LYS A 392 -9.12 12.66 -16.40
N PHE A 393 -9.64 13.83 -16.05
CA PHE A 393 -11.06 14.17 -16.20
C PHE A 393 -11.39 14.91 -17.51
N LEU A 394 -10.38 15.37 -18.24
CA LEU A 394 -10.51 15.89 -19.60
C LEU A 394 -10.72 14.74 -20.59
#